data_AF-A0A4R5VW33-F1
#
_entry.id   AF-A0A4R5VW33-F1
#
_cell.length_a   1.000
_cell.length_b   1.000
_cell.length_c   1.000
_cell.angle_alpha   90.00
_cell.angle_beta   90.00
_cell.angle_gamma   90.00
#
_symmetry.space_group_name_H-M   'P 1'
#
loop_
_entity.id
_entity.type
_entity.pdbx_description
1 polymer ?
#
loop_
_entity_poly.entity_id
_entity_poly.type
_entity_poly.pdbx_seq_one_letter_code
_entity_poly.pdbx_strand_id
1 'polypeptide(L)'
;MTRLINLNNAQTYSFHGCDVPSFDSLTWEMRQGTQLGKSYGTPPASTDVMEMSSATIGFKGTNPELVRGNVKPGAPDSLVYWQLRAAQQHDLGDGTVPTQSAAAPRFYAQQTFAFNDMAHEPAYQHYYAKKAVNYAVVQLANIAKITA
;
A
#
# COMPACT_ATOMS: atom_id res chain seq x y z
N MET A 1 19.78 -2.01 3.92
CA MET A 1 18.64 -1.07 3.89
C MET A 1 19.20 0.29 3.48
N THR A 2 19.17 0.60 2.19
CA THR A 2 19.79 1.82 1.65
C THR A 2 18.86 2.98 1.92
N ARG A 3 19.23 3.85 2.87
CA ARG A 3 18.51 5.09 3.15
C ARG A 3 18.61 6.02 1.93
N LEU A 4 17.51 6.26 1.24
CA LEU A 4 17.30 7.47 0.42
C LEU A 4 17.22 8.76 1.28
N ILE A 5 17.68 8.71 2.54
CA ILE A 5 17.59 9.80 3.52
C ILE A 5 18.76 10.78 3.34
N ASN A 6 18.89 11.30 2.12
CA ASN A 6 19.59 12.55 1.89
C ASN A 6 18.58 13.54 1.30
N LEU A 7 17.45 13.69 1.99
CA LEU A 7 16.31 14.54 1.60
C LEU A 7 16.54 16.03 1.97
N ASN A 8 17.82 16.42 2.10
CA ASN A 8 18.25 17.72 2.57
C ASN A 8 18.17 18.81 1.49
N ASN A 9 17.09 18.86 0.71
CA ASN A 9 16.77 20.13 0.08
C ASN A 9 16.11 21.00 1.16
N ALA A 10 16.88 21.93 1.72
CA ALA A 10 16.45 22.88 2.73
C ALA A 10 15.23 23.73 2.29
N GLN A 11 14.82 23.68 1.02
CA GLN A 11 13.73 24.45 0.45
C GLN A 11 12.61 23.54 -0.06
N THR A 12 12.25 22.51 0.71
CA THR A 12 11.19 21.57 0.34
C THR A 12 9.84 22.01 0.89
N TYR A 13 8.81 22.02 0.03
CA TYR A 13 7.40 22.19 0.38
C TYR A 13 6.64 20.99 -0.15
N SER A 14 5.72 20.43 0.62
CA SER A 14 4.98 19.23 0.23
C SER A 14 3.49 19.33 0.54
N PHE A 15 2.67 18.54 -0.17
CA PHE A 15 1.27 18.36 0.16
C PHE A 15 0.85 16.89 -0.05
N HIS A 16 -0.18 16.43 0.65
CA HIS A 16 -0.72 15.07 0.53
C HIS A 16 -2.20 14.98 0.92
N GLY A 17 -2.88 13.91 0.50
CA GLY A 17 -4.24 13.57 0.90
C GLY A 17 -4.22 12.74 2.20
N CYS A 18 -5.22 12.89 3.06
CA CYS A 18 -5.17 12.30 4.40
C CYS A 18 -6.40 11.56 4.91
N ASP A 19 -7.47 11.45 4.13
CA ASP A 19 -8.75 10.90 4.57
C ASP A 19 -9.45 9.99 3.53
N VAL A 20 -8.79 9.72 2.40
CA VAL A 20 -9.26 8.75 1.42
C VAL A 20 -8.83 7.35 1.87
N PRO A 21 -9.70 6.32 1.82
CA PRO A 21 -9.32 4.95 2.14
C PRO A 21 -8.06 4.50 1.37
N SER A 22 -7.05 4.05 2.11
CA SER A 22 -5.74 3.64 1.61
C SER A 22 -5.27 2.36 2.31
N PHE A 23 -4.16 1.80 1.82
CA PHE A 23 -3.47 0.67 2.45
C PHE A 23 -2.26 1.16 3.25
N ASP A 24 -2.45 1.45 4.55
CA ASP A 24 -1.31 1.71 5.45
C ASP A 24 -0.74 0.41 6.02
N SER A 25 -1.62 -0.56 6.25
CA SER A 25 -1.25 -1.94 6.53
C SER A 25 -1.85 -2.92 5.50
N LEU A 26 -1.20 -4.07 5.35
CA LEU A 26 -1.73 -5.20 4.59
C LEU A 26 -1.94 -6.36 5.56
N THR A 27 -3.19 -6.56 5.95
CA THR A 27 -3.58 -7.67 6.81
C THR A 27 -4.12 -8.81 5.96
N TRP A 28 -3.70 -10.04 6.24
CA TRP A 28 -4.22 -11.25 5.61
C TRP A 28 -5.00 -12.07 6.62
N GLU A 29 -6.27 -12.32 6.33
CA GLU A 29 -7.09 -13.26 7.09
C GLU A 29 -6.98 -14.67 6.48
N MET A 30 -6.52 -15.62 7.26
CA MET A 30 -6.51 -17.03 6.86
C MET A 30 -7.79 -17.72 7.36
N ARG A 31 -8.50 -18.38 6.45
CA ARG A 31 -9.68 -19.19 6.76
C ARG A 31 -9.49 -20.61 6.25
N GLN A 32 -9.95 -21.59 7.02
CA GLN A 32 -9.96 -22.96 6.55
C GLN A 32 -10.87 -23.07 5.32
N GLY A 33 -10.35 -23.70 4.27
CA GLY A 33 -11.06 -23.94 3.03
C GLY A 33 -11.98 -25.15 3.09
N THR A 34 -12.51 -25.55 1.94
CA THR A 34 -13.25 -26.81 1.81
C THR A 34 -12.26 -27.96 1.85
N GLN A 35 -12.22 -28.66 2.99
CA GLN A 35 -11.25 -29.74 3.25
C GLN A 35 -11.16 -30.71 2.06
N LEU A 36 -10.01 -30.69 1.38
CA LEU A 36 -9.64 -31.75 0.45
C LEU A 36 -9.61 -33.06 1.22
N GLY A 37 -10.30 -34.08 0.71
CA GLY A 37 -10.32 -35.41 1.33
C GLY A 37 -8.90 -35.96 1.50
N LYS A 38 -8.70 -36.82 2.52
CA LYS A 38 -7.38 -37.40 2.86
C LYS A 38 -6.69 -38.12 1.69
N SER A 39 -7.45 -38.55 0.68
CA SER A 39 -6.94 -39.16 -0.54
C SER A 39 -6.07 -38.22 -1.38
N TYR A 40 -6.29 -36.90 -1.28
CA TYR A 40 -5.64 -35.89 -2.12
C TYR A 40 -4.42 -35.22 -1.46
N GLY A 41 -4.14 -35.54 -0.19
CA GLY A 41 -3.01 -35.00 0.57
C GLY A 41 -3.41 -34.57 1.98
N THR A 42 -2.42 -34.12 2.75
CA THR A 42 -2.62 -33.54 4.08
C THR A 42 -2.61 -32.02 3.97
N PRO A 43 -3.55 -31.29 4.59
CA PRO A 43 -3.49 -29.83 4.65
C PRO A 43 -2.17 -29.36 5.27
N PRO A 44 -1.48 -28.35 4.72
CA PRO A 44 -0.36 -27.71 5.40
C PRO A 44 -0.85 -27.07 6.71
N ALA A 45 0.03 -26.98 7.73
CA ALA A 45 -0.30 -26.24 8.93
C ALA A 45 -0.45 -24.74 8.62
N SER A 46 -1.24 -24.03 9.40
CA SER A 46 -1.47 -22.59 9.16
C SER A 46 -0.19 -21.76 9.25
N THR A 47 0.78 -22.17 10.07
CA THR A 47 2.11 -21.53 10.14
C THR A 47 2.87 -21.69 8.84
N ASP A 48 2.84 -22.89 8.25
CA ASP A 48 3.57 -23.19 7.02
C ASP A 48 3.01 -22.35 5.86
N VAL A 49 1.69 -22.18 5.80
CA VAL A 49 1.02 -21.41 4.74
C VAL A 49 1.53 -19.97 4.66
N MET A 50 1.88 -19.34 5.79
CA MET A 50 2.42 -17.98 5.82
C MET A 50 3.85 -17.88 5.25
N GLU A 51 4.57 -19.00 5.22
CA GLU A 51 5.95 -19.09 4.73
C GLU A 51 6.04 -19.66 3.31
N MET A 52 4.91 -20.16 2.75
CA MET A 52 4.88 -20.73 1.41
C MET A 52 5.14 -19.67 0.33
N SER A 53 5.92 -20.04 -0.68
CA SER A 53 6.13 -19.18 -1.85
C SER A 53 4.88 -19.14 -2.74
N SER A 54 4.73 -18.03 -3.48
CA SER A 54 3.66 -17.84 -4.46
C SER A 54 3.61 -18.93 -5.53
N ALA A 55 4.77 -19.50 -5.87
CA ALA A 55 4.90 -20.62 -6.82
C ALA A 55 4.21 -21.90 -6.33
N THR A 56 4.20 -22.15 -5.02
CA THR A 56 3.65 -23.38 -4.42
C THR A 56 2.14 -23.29 -4.21
N ILE A 57 1.62 -22.10 -3.94
CA ILE A 57 0.19 -21.87 -3.64
C ILE A 57 -0.62 -21.45 -4.86
N GLY A 58 0.04 -21.07 -5.96
CA GLY A 58 -0.63 -20.74 -7.21
C GLY A 58 -1.42 -19.43 -7.13
N PHE A 59 -0.82 -18.39 -6.53
CA PHE A 59 -1.43 -17.06 -6.45
C PHE A 59 -1.83 -16.54 -7.83
N LYS A 60 -3.08 -16.09 -7.95
CA LYS A 60 -3.64 -15.59 -9.22
C LYS A 60 -3.93 -14.09 -9.21
N GLY A 61 -3.61 -13.39 -8.12
CA GLY A 61 -3.96 -11.98 -7.94
C GLY A 61 -5.45 -11.80 -7.66
N THR A 62 -6.10 -12.79 -7.04
CA THR A 62 -7.53 -12.75 -6.70
C THR A 62 -7.71 -12.64 -5.18
N ASN A 63 -8.79 -12.03 -4.72
CA ASN A 63 -9.12 -11.98 -3.30
C ASN A 63 -10.51 -12.62 -3.08
N PRO A 64 -10.62 -13.79 -2.42
CA PRO A 64 -9.56 -14.54 -1.75
C PRO A 64 -8.55 -15.20 -2.68
N GLU A 65 -7.32 -15.37 -2.21
CA GLU A 65 -6.35 -16.31 -2.76
C GLU A 65 -6.63 -17.72 -2.21
N LEU A 66 -6.55 -18.73 -3.08
CA LEU A 66 -6.90 -20.11 -2.76
C LEU A 66 -5.65 -20.97 -2.64
N VAL A 67 -5.41 -21.53 -1.45
CA VAL A 67 -4.23 -22.34 -1.17
C VAL A 67 -4.54 -23.82 -1.38
N ARG A 68 -3.93 -24.38 -2.42
CA ARG A 68 -3.99 -25.82 -2.79
C ARG A 68 -2.63 -26.50 -2.79
N GLY A 69 -1.62 -25.92 -2.11
CA GLY A 69 -0.27 -26.48 -2.13
C GLY A 69 -0.22 -27.95 -1.70
N ASN A 70 0.68 -28.73 -2.31
CA ASN A 70 0.90 -30.16 -2.05
C ASN A 70 -0.28 -31.10 -2.38
N VAL A 71 -1.17 -30.69 -3.29
CA VAL A 71 -2.30 -31.52 -3.74
C VAL A 71 -1.86 -32.55 -4.79
N LYS A 72 -2.28 -33.81 -4.60
CA LYS A 72 -2.04 -34.89 -5.56
C LYS A 72 -2.84 -34.71 -6.86
N PRO A 73 -2.34 -35.21 -8.01
CA PRO A 73 -3.10 -35.21 -9.27
C PRO A 73 -4.50 -35.83 -9.10
N GLY A 74 -5.50 -35.24 -9.76
CA GLY A 74 -6.89 -35.71 -9.74
C GLY A 74 -7.78 -35.09 -8.66
N ALA A 75 -7.27 -34.18 -7.84
CA ALA A 75 -8.09 -33.44 -6.89
C ALA A 75 -9.03 -32.44 -7.59
N PRO A 76 -10.32 -32.37 -7.20
CA PRO A 76 -11.23 -31.35 -7.70
C PRO A 76 -10.72 -29.94 -7.45
N ASP A 77 -10.82 -29.06 -8.45
CA ASP A 77 -10.41 -27.66 -8.34
C ASP A 77 -11.28 -26.85 -7.36
N SER A 78 -12.48 -27.32 -7.08
CA SER A 78 -13.39 -26.74 -6.09
C SER A 78 -12.97 -26.96 -4.63
N LEU A 79 -12.04 -27.89 -4.35
CA LEU A 79 -11.57 -28.21 -3.01
C LEU A 79 -10.23 -27.53 -2.74
N VAL A 80 -10.12 -26.87 -1.58
CA VAL A 80 -8.97 -26.02 -1.21
C VAL A 80 -8.67 -26.15 0.29
N TYR A 81 -7.40 -26.15 0.68
CA TYR A 81 -7.03 -26.30 2.10
C TYR A 81 -7.27 -25.02 2.89
N TRP A 82 -6.87 -23.88 2.33
CA TRP A 82 -6.98 -22.58 2.97
C TRP A 82 -7.43 -21.50 1.98
N GLN A 83 -8.07 -20.46 2.50
CA GLN A 83 -8.36 -19.21 1.79
C GLN A 83 -7.61 -18.09 2.51
N LEU A 84 -6.85 -17.30 1.76
CA LEU A 84 -6.19 -16.09 2.26
C LEU A 84 -6.94 -14.88 1.72
N ARG A 85 -7.46 -14.03 2.62
CA ARG A 85 -8.17 -12.81 2.26
C ARG A 85 -7.34 -11.61 2.64
N ALA A 86 -6.91 -10.83 1.66
CA ALA A 86 -6.33 -9.53 1.95
C ALA A 86 -7.45 -8.61 2.45
N ALA A 87 -7.23 -7.95 3.59
CA ALA A 87 -8.08 -6.86 4.03
C ALA A 87 -8.07 -5.76 2.97
N GLN A 88 -9.22 -5.11 2.79
CA GLN A 88 -9.34 -3.96 1.89
C GLN A 88 -8.71 -2.71 2.53
N GLN A 89 -8.79 -1.58 1.82
CA GLN A 89 -8.40 -0.27 2.34
C GLN A 89 -9.16 0.00 3.64
N HIS A 90 -8.43 0.08 4.75
CA HIS A 90 -9.00 0.31 6.08
C HIS A 90 -8.34 1.50 6.79
N ASP A 91 -7.18 1.93 6.30
CA ASP A 91 -6.48 3.10 6.79
C ASP A 91 -6.72 4.29 5.87
N LEU A 92 -6.14 5.44 6.21
CA LEU A 92 -6.36 6.69 5.48
C LEU A 92 -5.11 7.11 4.69
N GLY A 93 -5.34 7.96 3.69
CA GLY A 93 -4.34 8.48 2.78
C GLY A 93 -4.99 9.20 1.60
N ASP A 94 -4.47 8.96 0.40
CA ASP A 94 -4.99 9.52 -0.85
C ASP A 94 -5.54 8.45 -1.82
N GLY A 95 -5.83 7.23 -1.37
CA GLY A 95 -6.25 6.11 -2.22
C GLY A 95 -5.11 5.25 -2.74
N THR A 96 -3.88 5.74 -2.71
CA THR A 96 -2.68 5.02 -3.18
C THR A 96 -1.57 5.04 -2.13
N VAL A 97 -1.27 6.23 -1.61
CA VAL A 97 -0.24 6.48 -0.61
C VAL A 97 -0.92 6.65 0.75
N PRO A 98 -0.52 5.89 1.77
CA PRO A 98 -1.09 6.04 3.10
C PRO A 98 -0.53 7.28 3.82
N THR A 99 -1.31 7.84 4.75
CA THR A 99 -0.96 9.04 5.50
C THR A 99 0.38 8.92 6.23
N GLN A 100 0.73 7.73 6.76
CA GLN A 100 2.01 7.58 7.47
C GLN A 100 3.21 7.87 6.56
N SER A 101 3.13 7.44 5.30
CA SER A 101 4.17 7.65 4.29
C SER A 101 4.12 9.09 3.79
N ALA A 102 2.93 9.56 3.44
CA ALA A 102 2.74 10.88 2.86
C ALA A 102 3.06 12.03 3.84
N ALA A 103 2.96 11.79 5.15
CA ALA A 103 3.32 12.73 6.20
C ALA A 103 4.82 12.70 6.55
N ALA A 104 5.62 11.77 6.02
CA ALA A 104 7.06 11.70 6.28
C ALA A 104 7.83 13.00 5.98
N PRO A 105 7.48 13.80 4.94
CA PRO A 105 8.09 15.11 4.72
C PRO A 105 8.00 16.10 5.88
N ARG A 106 7.08 15.93 6.84
CA ARG A 106 6.98 16.82 8.02
C ARG A 106 8.28 16.89 8.84
N PHE A 107 9.18 15.93 8.68
CA PHE A 107 10.45 15.87 9.40
C PHE A 107 11.59 16.67 8.73
N TYR A 108 11.44 17.07 7.47
CA TYR A 108 12.51 17.74 6.71
C TYR A 108 12.04 18.82 5.73
N ALA A 109 10.75 18.90 5.41
CA ALA A 109 10.16 19.97 4.61
C ALA A 109 9.95 21.23 5.46
N GLN A 110 10.09 22.40 4.83
CA GLN A 110 9.77 23.70 5.41
C GLN A 110 8.29 23.81 5.77
N GLN A 111 7.43 23.24 4.93
CA GLN A 111 5.99 23.19 5.16
C GLN A 111 5.40 21.95 4.49
N THR A 112 4.48 21.30 5.19
CA THR A 112 3.65 20.21 4.66
C THR A 112 2.18 20.60 4.80
N PHE A 113 1.39 20.34 3.76
CA PHE A 113 -0.06 20.53 3.77
C PHE A 113 -0.76 19.18 3.68
N ALA A 114 -1.71 18.92 4.58
CA ALA A 114 -2.59 17.76 4.50
C ALA A 114 -3.97 18.24 4.04
N PHE A 115 -4.55 17.57 3.03
CA PHE A 115 -5.84 17.94 2.47
C PHE A 115 -6.82 16.78 2.54
N ASN A 116 -8.02 17.10 2.99
CA ASN A 116 -9.16 16.22 2.90
C ASN A 116 -9.67 16.12 1.46
N ASP A 117 -10.38 15.04 1.16
CA ASP A 117 -11.04 14.75 -0.12
C ASP A 117 -10.09 14.79 -1.34
N MET A 118 -8.80 14.51 -1.13
CA MET A 118 -7.79 14.55 -2.18
C MET A 118 -7.24 13.15 -2.48
N ALA A 119 -7.67 12.59 -3.60
CA ALA A 119 -7.12 11.35 -4.14
C ALA A 119 -5.74 11.56 -4.80
N HIS A 120 -4.95 10.50 -4.90
CA HIS A 120 -3.63 10.47 -5.52
C HIS A 120 -3.69 10.91 -6.97
N GLU A 121 -4.65 10.33 -7.70
CA GLU A 121 -4.98 10.70 -9.06
C GLU A 121 -6.46 11.16 -9.06
N PRO A 122 -6.76 12.43 -9.40
CA PRO A 122 -5.88 13.47 -9.95
C PRO A 122 -5.45 14.56 -8.93
N ALA A 123 -4.50 14.30 -8.02
CA ALA A 123 -4.14 15.22 -6.92
C ALA A 123 -3.87 16.68 -7.35
N TYR A 124 -3.14 16.90 -8.46
CA TYR A 124 -2.81 18.25 -8.94
C TYR A 124 -4.00 19.04 -9.50
N GLN A 125 -5.15 18.38 -9.72
CA GLN A 125 -6.39 19.07 -10.08
C GLN A 125 -7.11 19.66 -8.85
N HIS A 126 -6.80 19.17 -7.65
CA HIS A 126 -7.39 19.61 -6.40
C HIS A 126 -7.10 21.10 -6.13
N TYR A 127 -8.14 21.83 -5.73
CA TYR A 127 -8.07 23.28 -5.57
C TYR A 127 -6.98 23.72 -4.58
N TYR A 128 -6.88 23.02 -3.44
CA TYR A 128 -5.89 23.36 -2.41
C TYR A 128 -4.48 22.88 -2.76
N ALA A 129 -4.34 21.80 -3.54
CA ALA A 129 -3.04 21.37 -4.05
C ALA A 129 -2.43 22.46 -4.95
N LYS A 130 -3.22 23.04 -5.85
CA LYS A 130 -2.78 24.18 -6.69
C LYS A 130 -2.34 25.37 -5.85
N LYS A 131 -3.06 25.68 -4.75
CA LYS A 131 -2.66 26.75 -3.83
C LYS A 131 -1.36 26.43 -3.09
N ALA A 132 -1.16 25.19 -2.63
CA ALA A 132 0.08 24.77 -1.98
C ALA A 132 1.28 24.89 -2.93
N VAL A 133 1.10 24.50 -4.20
CA VAL A 133 2.12 24.67 -5.25
C VAL A 133 2.43 26.15 -5.47
N ASN A 134 1.41 27.00 -5.66
CA ASN A 134 1.62 28.44 -5.84
C ASN A 134 2.31 29.09 -4.63
N TYR A 135 1.92 28.70 -3.42
CA TYR A 135 2.58 29.13 -2.19
C TYR A 135 4.07 28.77 -2.20
N ALA A 136 4.39 27.51 -2.47
CA ALA A 136 5.77 27.03 -2.54
C ALA A 136 6.59 27.81 -3.58
N VAL A 137 6.05 28.03 -4.78
CA VAL A 137 6.71 28.81 -5.84
C VAL A 137 7.04 30.23 -5.37
N VAL A 138 6.10 30.91 -4.72
CA VAL A 138 6.33 32.26 -4.19
C VAL A 138 7.41 32.26 -3.10
N GLN A 139 7.40 31.29 -2.19
CA GLN A 139 8.41 31.18 -1.14
C GLN A 139 9.81 30.93 -1.72
N LEU A 140 9.92 30.05 -2.72
CA LEU A 140 11.17 29.76 -3.42
C LEU A 140 11.68 30.98 -4.20
N ALA A 141 10.79 31.73 -4.84
CA ALA A 141 11.17 32.94 -5.57
C ALA A 141 11.73 34.03 -4.62
N ASN A 142 11.16 34.16 -3.42
CA ASN A 142 11.59 35.17 -2.44
C ASN A 142 13.03 34.97 -1.92
N ILE A 143 13.56 33.75 -1.99
CA ILE A 143 14.92 33.41 -1.55
C ILE A 143 15.90 33.27 -2.70
N ALA A 144 15.44 33.43 -3.95
CA ALA A 144 16.28 33.39 -5.12
C ALA A 144 17.19 34.63 -5.14
N LYS A 145 18.51 34.42 -5.29
CA LYS A 145 19.46 35.51 -5.49
C LYS A 145 19.46 35.88 -6.96
N ILE A 146 18.98 37.07 -7.27
CA ILE A 146 19.13 37.66 -8.61
C ILE A 146 20.50 38.32 -8.65
N THR A 147 21.46 37.67 -9.30
CA THR A 147 22.73 38.30 -9.67
C THR A 147 22.55 38.94 -11.04
N ALA A 148 22.66 40.27 -11.10
CA ALA A 148 22.69 41.06 -12.33
C ALA A 148 24.12 41.16 -12.86
#